data_AF-A0AAD4UT23-F1
#
_entry.id   AF-A0AAD4UT23-F1
#
_cell.length_a   1.000
_cell.length_b   1.000
_cell.length_c   1.000
_cell.angle_alpha   90.00
_cell.angle_beta   90.00
_cell.angle_gamma   90.00
#
_symmetry.space_group_name_H-M   'P 1'
#
loop_
_entity.id
_entity.type
_entity.pdbx_description
1 polymer ?
#
loop_
_entity_poly.entity_id
_entity_poly.type
_entity_poly.pdbx_seq_one_letter_code
_entity_poly.pdbx_strand_id
1 'polypeptide(L)'
;MANNNPRDWHERLSKALWADRTSKKTAIGTIPFALTYGHDAVLLVEINVQSLRIEKQLGMFEAAYAKTMMQELDQVSSIRLKL
;
A
#
# COMPACT_ATOMS: atom_id res chain seq x y z
N MET A 1 17.44 -16.06 5.28
CA MET A 1 17.98 -14.99 6.16
C MET A 1 17.24 -13.71 5.82
N ALA A 2 16.58 -13.07 6.80
CA ALA A 2 15.86 -11.82 6.54
C ALA A 2 16.88 -10.73 6.17
N ASN A 3 16.75 -10.16 4.97
CA ASN A 3 17.55 -9.00 4.57
C ASN A 3 17.25 -7.85 5.56
N ASN A 4 18.27 -7.37 6.26
CA ASN A 4 18.15 -6.32 7.28
C ASN A 4 18.29 -4.92 6.70
N ASN A 5 18.12 -4.78 5.39
CA ASN A 5 18.03 -3.49 4.73
C ASN A 5 16.81 -2.71 5.26
N PRO A 6 17.01 -1.53 5.89
CA PRO A 6 15.92 -0.71 6.44
C PRO A 6 14.92 -0.27 5.39
N ARG A 7 15.30 -0.27 4.09
CA ARG A 7 14.44 0.12 2.98
C ARG A 7 13.31 -0.88 2.68
N ASP A 8 13.47 -2.13 3.09
CA ASP A 8 12.55 -3.24 2.73
C ASP A 8 11.58 -3.57 3.88
N TRP A 9 11.48 -2.69 4.88
CA TRP A 9 10.63 -2.88 6.06
C TRP A 9 9.15 -3.09 5.69
N HIS A 10 8.67 -2.39 4.67
CA HIS A 10 7.28 -2.44 4.20
C HIS A 10 6.93 -3.83 3.63
N GLU A 11 7.85 -4.42 2.86
CA GLU A 11 7.68 -5.75 2.31
C GLU A 11 7.73 -6.83 3.41
N ARG A 12 8.65 -6.68 4.37
CA ARG A 12 8.77 -7.58 5.52
C ARG A 12 7.53 -7.51 6.43
N LEU A 13 7.04 -6.32 6.70
CA LEU A 13 5.83 -6.10 7.51
C LEU A 13 4.61 -6.73 6.82
N SER A 14 4.46 -6.53 5.51
CA SER A 14 3.39 -7.15 4.73
C SER A 14 3.44 -8.68 4.82
N LYS A 15 4.61 -9.29 4.64
CA LYS A 15 4.82 -10.74 4.76
C LYS A 15 4.52 -11.26 6.17
N ALA A 16 4.95 -10.54 7.20
CA ALA A 16 4.71 -10.92 8.59
C ALA A 16 3.22 -10.88 8.96
N LEU A 17 2.53 -9.80 8.58
CA LEU A 17 1.08 -9.68 8.76
C LEU A 17 0.32 -10.76 7.99
N TRP A 18 0.79 -11.11 6.78
CA TRP A 18 0.20 -12.17 5.99
C TRP A 18 0.31 -13.53 6.69
N ALA A 19 1.51 -13.88 7.16
CA ALA A 19 1.73 -15.13 7.89
C ALA A 19 0.87 -15.17 9.18
N ASP A 20 0.75 -14.05 9.88
CA ASP A 20 -0.07 -13.95 11.08
C ASP A 20 -1.57 -14.20 10.81
N ARG A 21 -2.08 -13.63 9.72
CA ARG A 21 -3.49 -13.76 9.31
C ARG A 21 -3.85 -15.12 8.77
N THR A 22 -2.93 -15.79 8.09
CA THR A 22 -3.17 -17.08 7.41
C THR A 22 -2.72 -18.29 8.21
N SER A 23 -1.92 -18.10 9.26
CA SER A 23 -1.52 -19.17 10.15
C SER A 23 -2.62 -19.47 11.17
N LYS A 24 -2.90 -20.76 11.38
CA LYS A 24 -3.81 -21.23 12.40
C LYS A 24 -3.27 -20.86 13.78
N LYS A 25 -4.01 -20.06 14.54
CA LYS A 25 -3.62 -19.71 15.90
C LYS A 25 -4.08 -20.82 16.84
N THR A 26 -3.15 -21.47 17.53
CA THR A 26 -3.44 -22.56 18.47
C THR A 26 -4.45 -22.14 19.54
N ALA A 27 -4.40 -20.89 20.00
CA ALA A 27 -5.34 -20.35 20.98
C ALA A 27 -6.79 -20.25 20.47
N ILE A 28 -6.98 -20.02 19.17
CA ILE A 28 -8.30 -19.79 18.55
C ILE A 28 -8.79 -21.05 17.82
N GLY A 29 -7.89 -22.00 17.53
CA GLY A 29 -8.23 -23.23 16.82
C GLY A 29 -8.62 -23.02 15.35
N THR A 30 -8.57 -21.79 14.85
CA THR A 30 -8.84 -21.43 13.45
C THR A 30 -7.89 -20.33 12.97
N ILE A 31 -7.97 -19.99 11.68
CA ILE A 31 -7.22 -18.93 11.03
C ILE A 31 -7.88 -17.59 11.39
N PRO A 32 -7.14 -16.57 11.89
CA PRO A 32 -7.72 -15.27 12.25
C PRO A 32 -8.55 -14.63 11.14
N PHE A 33 -8.13 -14.82 9.89
CA PHE A 33 -8.88 -14.37 8.72
C PHE A 33 -10.30 -14.96 8.64
N ALA A 34 -10.43 -16.28 8.79
CA ALA A 34 -11.71 -16.97 8.72
C ALA A 34 -12.68 -16.54 9.83
N LEU A 35 -12.16 -16.14 11.00
CA LEU A 35 -12.99 -15.58 12.07
C LEU A 35 -13.60 -14.22 11.69
N THR A 36 -12.90 -13.42 10.90
CA THR A 36 -13.33 -12.05 10.56
C THR A 36 -14.27 -12.02 9.36
N TYR A 37 -14.00 -12.86 8.36
CA TYR A 37 -14.71 -12.85 7.07
C TYR A 37 -15.58 -14.08 6.81
N GLY A 38 -15.52 -15.10 7.68
CA GLY A 38 -16.35 -16.30 7.60
C GLY A 38 -15.89 -17.35 6.57
N HIS A 39 -14.75 -17.15 5.91
CA HIS A 39 -14.17 -18.10 4.95
C HIS A 39 -12.64 -18.10 4.99
N ASP A 40 -12.01 -19.15 4.46
CA ASP A 40 -10.55 -19.23 4.34
C ASP A 40 -9.99 -18.15 3.40
N ALA A 41 -8.78 -17.67 3.67
CA ALA A 41 -8.15 -16.63 2.86
C ALA A 41 -7.81 -17.14 1.45
N VAL A 42 -8.39 -16.52 0.42
CA VAL A 42 -8.07 -16.81 -1.00
C VAL A 42 -7.00 -15.81 -1.45
N LEU A 43 -5.75 -16.22 -1.26
CA LEU A 43 -4.50 -15.44 -1.35
C LEU A 43 -4.38 -14.51 -2.57
N LEU A 44 -4.91 -14.91 -3.73
CA LEU A 44 -4.78 -14.14 -4.97
C LEU A 44 -5.71 -12.93 -5.03
N VAL A 45 -6.93 -13.01 -4.51
CA VAL A 45 -7.91 -11.93 -4.74
C VAL A 45 -7.66 -10.75 -3.81
N GLU A 46 -7.40 -10.99 -2.53
CA GLU A 46 -7.24 -9.92 -1.54
C GLU A 46 -5.93 -9.16 -1.73
N ILE A 47 -4.83 -9.87 -2.01
CA ILE A 47 -3.54 -9.24 -2.30
C ILE A 47 -3.63 -8.45 -3.59
N ASN A 48 -4.21 -9.02 -4.65
CA ASN A 48 -4.31 -8.33 -5.93
C ASN A 48 -5.24 -7.10 -5.85
N VAL A 49 -6.37 -7.21 -5.13
CA VAL A 49 -7.28 -6.08 -4.88
C VAL A 49 -6.61 -5.00 -4.02
N GLN A 50 -5.83 -5.36 -3.01
CA GLN A 50 -5.07 -4.39 -2.23
C GLN A 50 -3.98 -3.72 -3.07
N SER A 51 -3.17 -4.48 -3.80
CA SER A 51 -2.13 -3.94 -4.70
C SER A 51 -2.73 -3.01 -5.74
N LEU A 52 -3.81 -3.41 -6.42
CA LEU A 52 -4.49 -2.57 -7.41
C LEU A 52 -5.08 -1.30 -6.78
N ARG A 53 -5.63 -1.39 -5.56
CA ARG A 53 -6.16 -0.23 -4.85
C ARG A 53 -5.04 0.74 -4.43
N ILE A 54 -3.91 0.20 -3.95
CA ILE A 54 -2.72 0.97 -3.57
C ILE A 54 -2.11 1.64 -4.81
N GLU A 55 -1.96 0.91 -5.92
CA GLU A 55 -1.45 1.43 -7.19
C GLU A 55 -2.34 2.55 -7.72
N LYS A 56 -3.66 2.35 -7.74
CA LYS A 56 -4.63 3.38 -8.11
C LYS A 56 -4.54 4.60 -7.21
N GLN A 57 -4.37 4.40 -5.90
CA GLN A 57 -4.23 5.50 -4.94
C GLN A 57 -2.93 6.27 -5.16
N LEU A 58 -1.80 5.58 -5.35
CA LEU A 58 -0.51 6.20 -5.65
C LEU A 58 -0.56 6.98 -6.97
N GLY A 59 -1.12 6.41 -8.04
CA GLY A 59 -1.29 7.10 -9.32
C GLY A 59 -2.19 8.34 -9.23
N MET A 60 -3.25 8.30 -8.41
CA MET A 60 -4.06 9.48 -8.11
C MET A 60 -3.25 10.56 -7.36
N PHE A 61 -2.44 10.17 -6.38
CA PHE A 61 -1.57 11.10 -5.64
C PHE A 61 -0.50 11.71 -6.55
N GLU A 62 0.11 10.91 -7.42
CA GLU A 62 1.12 11.37 -8.38
C GLU A 62 0.53 12.38 -9.38
N ALA A 63 -0.64 12.08 -9.94
CA ALA A 63 -1.34 12.99 -10.84
C ALA A 63 -1.75 14.30 -10.15
N ALA A 64 -2.27 14.21 -8.92
CA ALA A 64 -2.61 15.39 -8.12
C ALA A 64 -1.37 16.22 -7.79
N TYR A 65 -0.28 15.58 -7.39
CA TYR A 65 1.00 16.21 -7.07
C TYR A 65 1.61 16.89 -8.29
N ALA A 66 1.66 16.21 -9.44
CA ALA A 66 2.16 16.75 -10.70
C ALA A 66 1.36 17.98 -11.14
N LYS A 67 0.03 17.93 -10.98
CA LYS A 67 -0.85 19.08 -11.27
C LYS A 67 -0.52 20.27 -10.36
N THR A 68 -0.38 20.06 -9.05
CA THR A 68 0.00 21.13 -8.12
C THR A 68 1.38 21.71 -8.45
N MET A 69 2.36 20.85 -8.74
CA MET A 69 3.71 21.28 -9.16
C MET A 69 3.69 22.13 -10.44
N MET A 70 2.87 21.77 -11.43
CA MET A 70 2.71 22.57 -12.65
C MET A 70 2.07 23.94 -12.36
N GLN A 71 1.05 23.97 -11.49
CA GLN A 71 0.39 25.23 -11.11
C GLN A 71 1.34 26.18 -10.38
N GLU A 72 2.22 25.66 -9.52
CA GLU A 72 3.25 26.47 -8.84
C GLU A 72 4.30 27.00 -9.83
N LEU A 73 4.71 26.18 -10.80
CA LEU A 73 5.64 26.61 -11.86
C LEU A 73 5.04 27.71 -12.75
N ASP A 74 3.76 27.61 -13.10
CA ASP A 74 3.03 28.63 -13.85
C ASP A 74 2.89 29.94 -13.06
N GLN A 75 2.68 29.86 -11.75
CA GLN A 75 2.69 31.05 -10.91
C GLN A 75 4.07 31.72 -10.91
N VAL A 76 5.15 30.94 -10.73
CA VAL A 76 6.53 31.47 -10.74
C VAL A 76 6.90 32.07 -12.09
N SER A 77 6.52 31.43 -13.20
CA SER A 77 6.77 31.95 -14.56
C SER A 77 5.99 33.24 -14.82
N SER A 78 4.74 33.32 -14.36
CA SER A 78 3.91 34.53 -14.47
C SER A 78 4.48 35.71 -13.68
N ILE A 79 5.12 35.46 -12.53
CA ILE A 79 5.79 36.49 -11.72
C ILE A 79 7.05 37.00 -12.43
N ARG A 80 7.83 36.12 -13.05
CA ARG A 80 9.05 36.50 -13.80
C ARG A 80 8.76 37.31 -15.06
N LEU A 81 7.61 37.07 -15.70
CA LEU A 81 7.18 37.80 -16.91
C LEU A 81 6.57 39.18 -16.61
N LYS A 82 6.20 39.46 -15.35
CA LYS A 82 5.64 40.75 -14.92
C LYS A 82 6.70 41.73 -14.40
N LEU A 83 7.97 41.36 -14.48
CA LEU A 83 9.14 42.14 -14.08
C LEU A 83 9.85 42.64 -15.34
#